data_AF-A0A1G4AJI9-F1
#
_entry.id   AF-A0A1G4AJI9-F1
#
_cell.length_a   1.000
_cell.length_b   1.000
_cell.length_c   1.000
_cell.angle_alpha   90.00
_cell.angle_beta   90.00
_cell.angle_gamma   90.00
#
_symmetry.space_group_name_H-M   'P 1'
#
loop_
_entity.id
_entity.type
_entity.pdbx_description
1 polymer ?
#
loop_
_entity_poly.entity_id
_entity_poly.type
_entity_poly.pdbx_seq_one_letter_code
_entity_poly.pdbx_strand_id
1 'polypeptide(L)' 'MMIEAIREFKRAVPFRPYEIRTNGGERLRVPHPDFILVAPKGSWVMVTDEKDHPRHISALLIEEVAPLRKRTRKAG' A
#
# COMPACT_ATOMS: atom_id res chain seq x y z
N MET A 1 -4.88 8.33 -11.23
CA MET A 1 -4.14 8.95 -10.10
C MET A 1 -3.82 7.87 -9.07
N MET A 2 -2.76 8.02 -8.28
CA MET A 2 -2.20 6.91 -7.47
C MET A 2 -3.19 6.29 -6.46
N ILE A 3 -4.15 7.08 -5.98
CA ILE A 3 -5.26 6.58 -5.14
C ILE A 3 -6.20 5.63 -5.88
N GLU A 4 -6.46 5.86 -7.16
CA GLU A 4 -7.30 4.94 -7.94
C GLU A 4 -6.60 3.60 -8.12
N ALA A 5 -5.27 3.59 -8.31
CA ALA A 5 -4.50 2.35 -8.30
C ALA A 5 -4.61 1.62 -6.96
N ILE A 6 -4.50 2.33 -5.83
CA ILE A 6 -4.71 1.74 -4.49
C ILE A 6 -6.11 1.13 -4.37
N ARG A 7 -7.15 1.82 -4.86
CA ARG A 7 -8.53 1.31 -4.83
C ARG A 7 -8.69 0.06 -5.70
N GLU A 8 -8.06 0.03 -6.87
CA GLU A 8 -8.02 -1.14 -7.75
C GLU A 8 -7.35 -2.33 -7.05
N PHE A 9 -6.16 -2.15 -6.48
CA PHE A 9 -5.47 -3.19 -5.72
C PHE A 9 -6.29 -3.67 -4.52
N LYS A 10 -6.88 -2.76 -3.73
CA LYS A 10 -7.71 -3.07 -2.56
C LYS A 10 -8.95 -3.89 -2.92
N ARG A 11 -9.55 -3.64 -4.09
CA ARG A 11 -10.78 -4.30 -4.56
C ARG A 11 -10.52 -5.54 -5.43
N ALA A 12 -9.28 -5.84 -5.76
CA ALA A 12 -8.93 -6.97 -6.61
C ALA A 12 -9.41 -8.30 -5.99
N VAL A 13 -9.99 -9.18 -6.81
CA VAL A 13 -10.40 -10.53 -6.42
C VAL A 13 -9.79 -11.54 -7.41
N PRO A 14 -8.88 -12.43 -6.97
CA PRO A 14 -8.33 -12.51 -5.62
C PRO A 14 -7.47 -11.28 -5.29
N PHE A 15 -7.43 -10.93 -4.00
CA PHE A 15 -6.56 -9.85 -3.52
C PHE A 15 -5.10 -10.16 -3.83
N ARG A 16 -4.35 -9.14 -4.27
CA ARG A 16 -2.92 -9.25 -4.55
C ARG A 16 -2.16 -8.29 -3.65
N PRO A 17 -1.30 -8.77 -2.74
CA PRO A 17 -0.46 -7.91 -1.91
C PRO A 17 0.34 -6.92 -2.73
N TYR A 18 0.47 -5.70 -2.22
CA TYR A 18 1.16 -4.61 -2.88
C TYR A 18 1.94 -3.74 -1.89
N GLU A 19 2.81 -2.88 -2.43
CA GLU A 19 3.61 -1.93 -1.70
C GLU A 19 3.28 -0.51 -2.18
N ILE A 20 3.20 0.42 -1.24
CA ILE A 20 3.06 1.85 -1.47
C ILE A 20 4.42 2.49 -1.18
N ARG A 21 4.97 3.23 -2.14
CA ARG A 21 6.19 4.03 -1.97
C ARG A 21 5.83 5.50 -1.82
N THR A 22 6.41 6.15 -0.82
CA THR A 22 6.28 7.60 -0.64
C THR A 22 7.52 8.32 -1.17
N ASN A 23 7.37 9.60 -1.53
CA ASN A 23 8.46 10.46 -1.97
C ASN A 23 9.58 10.65 -0.92
N GLY A 24 9.33 10.30 0.35
CA GLY A 24 10.33 10.24 1.42
C GLY A 24 11.16 8.94 1.41
N GLY A 25 10.94 8.04 0.44
CA GLY A 25 11.61 6.75 0.33
C GLY A 25 11.01 5.64 1.19
N GLU A 26 9.92 5.92 1.91
CA GLU A 26 9.26 4.93 2.76
C GLU A 26 8.53 3.90 1.92
N ARG A 27 8.53 2.65 2.40
CA ARG A 27 7.86 1.51 1.76
C ARG A 27 6.89 0.88 2.74
N LEU A 28 5.62 0.85 2.36
CA LEU A 28 4.53 0.39 3.19
C LEU A 28 3.85 -0.78 2.51
N ARG A 29 3.84 -1.93 3.18
CA ARG A 29 3.25 -3.15 2.65
C ARG A 29 1.78 -3.24 3.02
N VAL A 30 0.98 -3.69 2.07
CA VAL A 30 -0.43 -4.01 2.26
C VAL A 30 -0.59 -5.51 1.98
N PRO A 31 -0.39 -6.38 3.00
CA PRO A 31 -0.47 -7.83 2.83
C PRO A 31 -1.92 -8.35 2.70
N HIS A 32 -2.90 -7.57 3.17
CA HIS A 32 -4.34 -7.88 3.14
C HIS A 32 -5.13 -6.56 3.00
N PRO A 33 -6.36 -6.54 2.41
CA PRO A 33 -7.15 -5.33 2.25
C PRO A 33 -7.50 -4.61 3.56
N ASP A 34 -7.45 -5.30 4.70
CA ASP A 34 -7.71 -4.73 6.04
C ASP A 34 -6.57 -3.85 6.56
N PHE A 35 -5.37 -3.98 5.98
CA PHE A 35 -4.20 -3.21 6.39
C PHE A 35 -4.22 -1.79 5.84
N ILE A 36 -5.27 -1.41 5.10
CA ILE A 36 -5.39 -0.10 4.49
C ILE A 36 -6.81 0.46 4.53
N LEU A 37 -6.89 1.72 4.94
CA LEU A 37 -8.07 2.57 4.77
C LEU A 37 -7.76 3.68 3.79
N VAL A 38 -8.66 3.90 2.84
CA VAL A 38 -8.57 5.00 1.86
C VAL A 38 -9.63 6.02 2.20
N ALA A 39 -9.26 7.29 2.34
CA ALA A 39 -10.22 8.36 2.56
C ALA A 39 -11.31 8.34 1.47
N PRO A 40 -12.58 8.64 1.79
CA PRO A 40 -13.67 8.61 0.81
C PRO A 40 -13.39 9.47 -0.44
N LYS A 41 -12.76 10.64 -0.25
CA LYS A 41 -12.35 11.55 -1.34
C LYS A 41 -10.93 11.31 -1.84
N GLY A 42 -10.20 10.34 -1.29
CA GLY A 42 -8.84 10.01 -1.71
C GLY A 42 -7.77 11.01 -1.28
N SER A 43 -8.02 11.89 -0.31
CA SER A 43 -7.02 12.86 0.15
C SER A 43 -5.85 12.22 0.92
N TRP A 44 -6.08 11.05 1.52
CA TRP A 44 -5.09 10.32 2.30
C TRP A 44 -5.40 8.82 2.35
N VAL A 45 -4.41 8.06 2.78
CA VAL A 45 -4.55 6.64 3.17
C VAL A 45 -3.99 6.45 4.58
N MET A 46 -4.56 5.51 5.32
CA MET A 46 -3.99 5.00 6.55
C MET A 46 -3.56 3.57 6.30
N VAL A 47 -2.27 3.27 6.51
CA VAL A 47 -1.71 1.92 6.40
C VAL A 47 -1.26 1.47 7.78
N THR A 48 -1.63 0.26 8.16
CA THR A 48 -1.25 -0.34 9.44
C THR A 48 -0.20 -1.42 9.19
N ASP A 49 0.82 -1.52 10.04
CA ASP A 49 1.80 -2.61 9.97
C ASP A 49 1.32 -3.88 10.71
N GLU A 50 2.10 -4.96 10.70
CA GLU A 50 1.77 -6.20 11.41
C GLU A 50 1.72 -6.08 12.95
N LYS A 51 2.11 -4.92 13.50
CA LYS A 51 2.10 -4.61 14.93
C LYS A 51 1.02 -3.59 15.29
N ASP A 52 0.06 -3.39 14.40
CA ASP A 52 -1.03 -2.42 14.54
C ASP A 52 -0.58 -0.96 14.67
N HIS A 53 0.60 -0.59 14.19
CA HIS A 53 1.01 0.82 14.16
C HIS A 53 0.42 1.53 12.92
N PRO A 54 -0.47 2.53 13.10
CA PRO A 54 -1.07 3.23 11.98
C PRO A 54 -0.14 4.31 11.43
N ARG A 55 -0.12 4.44 10.11
CA ARG A 55 0.59 5.47 9.35
C ARG A 55 -0.39 6.23 8.47
N HIS A 56 -0.62 7.50 8.80
CA HIS A 56 -1.49 8.38 8.00
C HIS A 56 -0.66 9.12 6.95
N ILE A 57 -0.99 8.93 5.67
CA ILE A 57 -0.18 9.39 4.53
C ILE A 57 -1.05 10.22 3.59
N SER A 58 -0.61 11.45 3.30
CA SER A 58 -1.24 12.28 2.28
C SER A 58 -1.07 11.63 0.90
N ALA A 59 -2.13 11.66 0.09
CA ALA A 59 -2.10 11.15 -1.28
C ALA A 59 -1.02 11.84 -2.14
N LEU A 60 -0.68 13.08 -1.81
CA LEU A 60 0.35 13.87 -2.51
C LEU A 60 1.78 13.34 -2.29
N LEU A 61 1.98 12.55 -1.23
CA LEU A 61 3.29 11.97 -0.91
C LEU A 61 3.48 10.60 -1.57
N ILE A 62 2.45 10.03 -2.20
CA ILE A 62 2.51 8.70 -2.80
C ILE A 62 3.08 8.82 -4.21
N GLU A 63 4.23 8.18 -4.43
CA GLU A 63 4.93 8.21 -5.72
C GLU A 63 4.72 6.93 -6.53
N GLU A 64 4.51 5.78 -5.88
CA GLU A 64 4.34 4.50 -6.56
C GLU A 64 3.43 3.55 -5.77
N VAL A 65 2.68 2.74 -6.51
CA VAL A 65 1.93 1.59 -5.99
C VAL A 65 2.24 0.41 -6.91
N ALA A 66 2.79 -0.66 -6.35
CA ALA A 66 3.26 -1.79 -7.14
C ALA A 66 2.97 -3.13 -6.45
N PRO A 67 2.78 -4.23 -7.20
CA PRO A 67 2.65 -5.56 -6.62
C PRO A 67 3.84 -5.90 -5.73
N LEU A 68 3.59 -6.57 -4.61
CA LEU A 68 4.65 -6.98 -3.70
C LEU A 68 5.54 -8.01 -4.42
N ARG A 69 6.78 -7.62 -4.69
CA ARG A 69 7.74 -8.54 -5.30
C ARG A 69 8.02 -9.68 -4.33
N LYS A 70 7.73 -10.92 -4.73
CA LYS A 70 8.20 -12.10 -4.00
C LYS A 70 9.73 -12.01 -3.94
N ARG A 71 10.26 -11.89 -2.73
CA ARG A 71 11.70 -11.92 -2.50
C ARG A 71 12.15 -13.34 -2.87
N THR A 72 12.70 -13.52 -4.07
CA THR A 72 13.34 -14.78 -4.45
C THR A 72 14.45 -14.99 -3.43
N ARG A 73 14.29 -15.95 -2.51
CA ARG A 73 15.40 -16.42 -1.69
C ARG A 73 16.41 -16.96 -2.71
N LYS A 74 17.51 -16.24 -2.95
CA LYS A 74 18.71 -16.89 -3.48
C LYS A 74 19.08 -17.90 -2.41
N ALA A 75 18.82 -19.18 -2.70
CA ALA A 75 19.44 -20.28 -1.96
C ALA A 75 20.94 -20.09 -2.13
N GLY A 76 21.62 -19.82 -1.01
CA GLY A 76 23.05 -19.96 -0.86
C GLY A 76 23.31 -21.24 -0.08
#